data_AF-A0A2H9T339-F1
#
_entry.id   AF-A0A2H9T339-F1
#
_cell.length_a   1.000
_cell.length_b   1.000
_cell.length_c   1.000
_cell.angle_alpha   90.00
_cell.angle_beta   90.00
_cell.angle_gamma   90.00
#
_symmetry.space_group_name_H-M   'P 1'
#
loop_
_entity.id
_entity.type
_entity.pdbx_description
1 polymer ?
#
loop_
_entity_poly.entity_id
_entity_poly.type
_entity_poly.pdbx_seq_one_letter_code
_entity_poly.pdbx_strand_id
1 'polypeptide(L)' 'MDTSVKYSGYIHIALEIDDTGLILHQLRALGITITETVEYKGAQFFFIRDPDGNVIEFHQPANS' A
#
# COMPACT_ATOMS: atom_id res chain seq x y z
N MET A 1 13.86 3.12 -0.92
CA MET A 1 14.71 4.24 -0.46
C MET A 1 13.82 5.24 0.28
N ASP A 2 14.09 5.46 1.57
CA ASP A 2 13.42 6.49 2.38
C ASP A 2 14.25 7.78 2.34
N THR A 3 14.29 8.42 1.18
CA THR A 3 14.96 9.71 0.98
C THR A 3 13.93 10.80 0.71
N SER A 4 14.19 12.02 1.19
CA SER A 4 13.32 13.18 0.91
C SER A 4 13.29 13.54 -0.58
N VAL A 5 14.37 13.23 -1.30
CA VAL A 5 14.47 13.40 -2.75
C VAL A 5 13.68 12.31 -3.44
N LYS A 6 12.68 12.70 -4.25
CA LYS A 6 11.94 11.80 -5.13
C LYS A 6 12.64 11.72 -6.49
N TYR A 7 13.07 10.53 -6.86
CA TYR A 7 13.64 10.25 -8.17
C TYR A 7 12.55 9.76 -9.13
N SER A 8 12.70 10.08 -10.41
CA SER A 8 11.84 9.52 -11.46
C SER A 8 12.19 8.04 -11.72
N GLY A 9 11.23 7.30 -12.25
CA GLY A 9 11.38 5.88 -12.59
C GLY A 9 10.29 5.01 -11.97
N TYR A 10 10.51 3.70 -12.02
CA TYR A 10 9.63 2.73 -11.37
C TYR A 10 9.98 2.67 -9.88
N ILE A 11 9.09 3.21 -9.02
CA ILE A 11 9.37 3.39 -7.59
C ILE A 11 8.52 2.50 -6.68
N HIS A 12 7.47 1.87 -7.19
CA HIS A 12 6.62 0.93 -6.45
C HIS A 12 5.76 0.10 -7.41
N ILE A 13 5.14 -0.96 -6.87
CA ILE A 13 4.11 -1.74 -7.54
C ILE A 13 2.77 -1.47 -6.84
N ALA A 14 1.66 -1.47 -7.57
CA ALA A 14 0.32 -1.41 -7.01
C ALA A 14 -0.45 -2.70 -7.33
N LEU A 15 -1.06 -3.28 -6.30
CA LEU A 15 -1.88 -4.48 -6.39
C LEU A 15 -3.33 -4.11 -6.11
N GLU A 16 -4.21 -4.36 -7.08
CA GLU A 16 -5.65 -4.21 -6.88
C GLU A 16 -6.17 -5.33 -5.95
N ILE A 17 -7.01 -4.97 -5.00
CA ILE A 17 -7.63 -5.87 -4.02
C ILE A 17 -9.11 -5.58 -3.86
N ASP A 18 -9.86 -6.61 -3.47
CA ASP A 18 -11.32 -6.51 -3.27
C ASP A 18 -11.70 -5.92 -1.91
N ASP A 19 -10.93 -6.21 -0.85
CA ASP A 19 -11.26 -5.86 0.53
C ASP A 19 -10.02 -5.41 1.33
N THR A 20 -9.91 -4.09 1.51
CA THR A 20 -8.85 -3.43 2.29
C THR A 20 -8.88 -3.86 3.76
N GLY A 21 -10.06 -4.07 4.35
CA GLY A 21 -10.19 -4.47 5.75
C GLY A 21 -9.64 -5.86 6.00
N LEU A 22 -9.96 -6.80 5.11
CA LEU A 22 -9.44 -8.17 5.16
C LEU A 22 -7.92 -8.20 5.05
N ILE A 23 -7.36 -7.51 4.05
CA ILE A 23 -5.90 -7.53 3.82
C ILE A 23 -5.15 -6.82 4.96
N LEU A 24 -5.64 -5.67 5.43
CA LEU A 24 -5.03 -4.98 6.59
C LEU A 24 -5.02 -5.87 7.85
N HIS A 25 -6.10 -6.59 8.10
CA HIS A 25 -6.17 -7.52 9.22
C HIS A 25 -5.12 -8.64 9.08
N GLN A 26 -5.02 -9.27 7.91
CA GLN A 26 -4.04 -10.32 7.64
C GLN A 26 -2.60 -9.83 7.80
N LEU A 27 -2.27 -8.67 7.21
CA LEU A 27 -0.92 -8.10 7.30
C LEU A 27 -0.54 -7.75 8.73
N ARG A 28 -1.46 -7.14 9.50
CA ARG A 28 -1.23 -6.84 10.92
C ARG A 28 -1.05 -8.10 11.77
N ALA A 29 -1.81 -9.16 11.50
CA ALA A 29 -1.66 -10.46 12.17
C ALA A 29 -0.29 -11.10 11.89
N LEU A 30 0.30 -10.82 10.73
CA LEU A 30 1.67 -11.24 10.36
C LEU A 30 2.76 -10.30 10.90
N GLY A 31 2.40 -9.23 11.61
CA GLY A 31 3.36 -8.25 12.14
C GLY A 31 3.91 -7.29 11.08
N ILE A 32 3.29 -7.21 9.91
CA ILE A 32 3.71 -6.32 8.82
C ILE A 32 3.25 -4.90 9.14
N THR A 33 4.19 -3.95 9.08
CA THR A 33 3.91 -2.54 9.33
C THR A 33 3.28 -1.88 8.10
N ILE A 34 2.16 -1.20 8.32
CA ILE A 34 1.51 -0.35 7.32
C ILE A 34 2.11 1.04 7.44
N THR A 35 2.73 1.55 6.37
CA THR A 35 3.46 2.82 6.41
C THR A 35 2.55 4.02 6.20
N GLU A 36 1.49 3.86 5.41
CA GLU A 36 0.52 4.92 5.11
C GLU A 36 -0.82 4.31 4.68
N THR A 37 -1.91 5.02 4.95
CA THR A 37 -3.26 4.68 4.48
C THR A 37 -3.93 5.95 3.97
N VAL A 38 -4.51 5.87 2.79
CA VAL A 38 -5.12 7.00 2.07
C VAL A 38 -6.51 6.59 1.61
N GLU A 39 -7.47 7.51 1.71
CA GLU A 39 -8.77 7.40 1.05
C GLU A 39 -8.90 8.55 0.06
N TYR A 40 -9.26 8.24 -1.18
CA TYR A 40 -9.47 9.24 -2.21
C TYR A 40 -10.67 8.89 -3.09
N LYS A 41 -11.69 9.75 -3.09
CA LYS A 41 -12.91 9.58 -3.90
C LYS A 41 -13.57 8.20 -3.75
N GLY A 42 -13.57 7.64 -2.54
CA GLY A 42 -14.14 6.32 -2.24
C GLY A 42 -13.23 5.13 -2.56
N ALA A 43 -12.07 5.35 -3.18
CA ALA A 43 -11.03 4.33 -3.29
C ALA A 43 -10.15 4.35 -2.03
N GLN A 44 -9.67 3.18 -1.62
CA GLN A 44 -8.81 3.00 -0.46
C GLN A 44 -7.45 2.46 -0.88
N PHE A 45 -6.40 3.01 -0.28
CA PHE A 45 -5.02 2.67 -0.61
C PHE A 45 -4.21 2.55 0.67
N PHE A 46 -3.30 1.59 0.73
CA PHE A 46 -2.31 1.55 1.80
C PHE A 46 -0.98 0.97 1.31
N PHE A 47 0.08 1.27 2.06
CA PHE A 47 1.45 0.97 1.66
C PHE A 47 2.16 0.13 2.70
N ILE A 48 3.03 -0.77 2.24
CA ILE A 48 3.97 -1.53 3.08
C ILE A 48 5.39 -1.47 2.52
N ARG A 49 6.34 -1.90 3.34
CA ARG A 49 7.70 -2.25 2.92
C ARG A 49 7.85 -3.77 2.93
N ASP A 50 8.37 -4.32 1.85
CA ASP A 50 8.87 -5.69 1.86
C ASP A 50 10.24 -5.77 2.58
N PRO A 51 10.79 -6.97 2.82
CA PRO A 51 12.09 -7.12 3.48
C PRO A 51 13.26 -6.43 2.78
N ASP A 52 13.17 -6.20 1.46
CA ASP A 52 14.18 -5.51 0.65
C ASP A 52 13.97 -3.98 0.62
N GLY A 53 12.90 -3.49 1.26
CA GLY A 53 12.56 -2.07 1.34
C GLY A 53 11.83 -1.52 0.11
N ASN A 54 11.33 -2.39 -0.79
CA ASN A 54 10.46 -1.98 -1.88
C ASN A 54 9.13 -1.47 -1.34
N VAL A 55 8.53 -0.50 -2.04
CA VAL A 55 7.17 -0.04 -1.73
C VAL A 55 6.18 -0.93 -2.47
N ILE A 56 5.18 -1.43 -1.74
CA ILE A 56 4.03 -2.11 -2.31
C ILE A 56 2.78 -1.33 -1.90
N GLU A 57 2.00 -0.91 -2.88
CA GLU A 57 0.68 -0.31 -2.72
C GLU A 57 -0.39 -1.39 -2.88
N PHE A 58 -1.39 -1.36 -2.01
CA PHE A 58 -2.63 -2.11 -2.13
C PHE A 58 -3.76 -1.14 -2.41
N HIS A 59 -4.55 -1.41 -3.44
CA HIS A 59 -5.56 -0.50 -3.97
C HIS A 59 -6.92 -1.20 -4.01
N GLN A 60 -7.90 -0.68 -3.30
CA GLN A 60 -9.31 -1.02 -3.49
C GLN A 60 -10.00 0.12 -4.25
N PRO A 61 -10.50 -0.14 -5.48
CA PRO A 61 -11.20 0.87 -6.26
C PRO A 61 -12.48 1.35 -5.56
N ALA A 62 -12.93 2.56 -5.89
CA ALA A 62 -14.26 2.99 -5.51
C ALA A 62 -15.29 2.09 -6.19
N ASN A 63 -16.36 1.71 -5.48
CA ASN A 63 -17.49 1.01 -6.10
C ASN A 63 -18.04 1.88 -7.24
N SER A 64 -18.06 1.31 -8.46
CA SER A 64 -18.55 1.95 -9.68
C SER A 64 -20.07 2.11 -9.69
#